data_AF-A0A8H4P1U4-F1
#
_entry.id   AF-A0A8H4P1U4-F1
#
_cell.length_a   1.000
_cell.length_b   1.000
_cell.length_c   1.000
_cell.angle_alpha   90.00
_cell.angle_beta   90.00
_cell.angle_gamma   90.00
#
_symmetry.space_group_name_H-M   'P 1'
#
loop_
_entity.id
_entity.type
_entity.pdbx_description
1 polymer ?
#
loop_
_entity_poly.entity_id
_entity_poly.type
_entity_poly.pdbx_seq_one_letter_code
_entity_poly.pdbx_strand_id
1 'polypeptide(L)'
;MATPKRSSHGGIPTDEGDFEDWIYLIQGTAELRPALDPNYPESCLAPLFTFTRQRWTLHHTFHTTNDHKAGILWQLEDRIRSQGSDSLDILLARINSLRSAACCSPDWEGTDLFFWLFECIDDFLPLVKARDQEAWVVMAHFCLMMKKAETQWWLKGWSDCMMRKIYQQLDEEHRSWILRLIEEMGWIPSGE
;
A
#
# COMPACT_ATOMS: atom_id res chain seq x y z
N MET A 1 -31.05 19.53 10.60
CA MET A 1 -29.78 19.09 9.99
C MET A 1 -28.77 18.90 11.11
N ALA A 2 -28.48 17.66 11.49
CA ALA A 2 -27.55 17.35 12.56
C ALA A 2 -26.13 17.29 11.97
N THR A 3 -25.31 18.29 12.28
CA THR A 3 -23.87 18.26 12.07
C THR A 3 -23.25 17.32 13.11
N PRO A 4 -22.41 16.34 12.73
CA PRO A 4 -21.76 15.50 13.73
C PRO A 4 -20.77 16.35 14.53
N LYS A 5 -20.85 16.27 15.86
CA LYS A 5 -19.88 16.87 16.77
C LYS A 5 -18.52 16.20 16.55
N ARG A 6 -17.52 17.02 16.22
CA ARG A 6 -16.10 16.68 16.19
C ARG A 6 -15.69 16.16 17.57
N SER A 7 -15.48 14.85 17.71
CA SER A 7 -14.75 14.29 18.84
C SER A 7 -13.27 14.66 18.65
N SER A 8 -12.71 15.35 19.64
CA SER A 8 -11.31 15.77 19.70
C SER A 8 -10.34 14.60 19.94
N HIS A 9 -10.76 13.36 19.68
CA HIS A 9 -9.97 12.12 19.80
C HIS A 9 -10.10 11.33 18.49
N GLY A 10 -9.76 11.98 17.37
CA GLY A 10 -9.61 11.34 16.07
C GLY A 10 -8.19 10.81 15.86
N GLY A 11 -7.61 10.19 16.89
CA GLY A 11 -6.43 9.37 16.74
C GLY A 11 -6.89 7.98 16.33
N ILE A 12 -6.27 7.42 15.29
CA ILE A 12 -6.20 5.96 15.08
C ILE A 12 -6.00 5.32 16.46
N PRO A 13 -6.65 4.18 16.81
CA PRO A 13 -6.39 3.49 18.06
C PRO A 13 -4.89 3.25 18.22
N THR A 14 -4.22 4.12 18.96
CA THR A 14 -2.86 3.94 19.44
C THR A 14 -2.97 3.20 20.75
N ASP A 15 -3.53 2.00 20.70
CA ASP A 15 -3.51 1.05 21.79
C ASP A 15 -2.88 -0.20 21.20
N GLU A 16 -1.60 -0.42 21.53
CA GLU A 16 -0.78 -1.65 21.49
C GLU A 16 -1.20 -2.83 20.60
N GLY A 17 -1.84 -2.59 19.45
CA GLY A 17 -2.08 -3.58 18.41
C GLY A 17 -0.76 -3.84 17.71
N ASP A 18 -0.38 -5.11 17.58
CA ASP A 18 0.80 -5.48 16.83
C ASP A 18 0.62 -4.97 15.39
N PHE A 19 1.69 -4.53 14.72
CA PHE A 19 1.59 -4.02 13.35
C PHE A 19 0.90 -5.04 12.42
N GLU A 20 0.91 -6.31 12.76
CA GLU A 20 0.27 -7.37 12.00
C GLU A 20 -1.28 -7.29 12.01
N ASP A 21 -1.89 -6.57 12.94
CA ASP A 21 -3.36 -6.46 13.08
C ASP A 21 -4.03 -5.89 11.83
N TRP A 22 -3.42 -4.91 11.17
CA TRP A 22 -3.98 -4.36 9.92
C TRP A 22 -3.96 -5.39 8.79
N ILE A 23 -2.98 -6.30 8.78
CA ILE A 23 -2.90 -7.36 7.77
C ILE A 23 -4.07 -8.33 7.97
N TYR A 24 -4.38 -8.70 9.22
CA TYR A 24 -5.54 -9.53 9.51
C TYR A 24 -6.87 -8.85 9.14
N LEU A 25 -6.98 -7.53 9.35
CA LEU A 25 -8.16 -6.76 8.92
C LEU A 25 -8.34 -6.79 7.40
N ILE A 26 -7.25 -6.55 6.65
CA ILE A 26 -7.28 -6.63 5.18
C ILE A 26 -7.61 -8.05 4.72
N GLN A 27 -7.00 -9.06 5.33
CA GLN A 27 -7.31 -10.47 5.04
C GLN A 27 -8.77 -10.83 5.34
N GLY A 28 -9.36 -10.29 6.41
CA GLY A 28 -10.77 -10.46 6.72
C GLY A 28 -11.72 -9.90 5.65
N THR A 29 -11.24 -8.94 4.84
CA THR A 29 -11.98 -8.39 3.70
C THR A 29 -11.70 -9.08 2.37
N ALA A 30 -10.84 -10.11 2.34
CA ALA A 30 -10.47 -10.83 1.10
C ALA A 30 -11.67 -11.47 0.38
N GLU A 31 -12.71 -11.85 1.13
CA GLU A 31 -13.97 -12.40 0.61
C GLU A 31 -14.77 -11.39 -0.24
N LEU A 32 -14.41 -10.10 -0.20
CA LEU A 32 -15.00 -9.09 -1.07
C LEU A 32 -14.37 -9.08 -2.48
N ARG A 33 -13.18 -9.67 -2.67
CA ARG A 33 -12.48 -9.68 -3.97
C ARG A 33 -13.32 -10.27 -5.10
N PRO A 34 -14.04 -11.40 -4.94
CA PRO A 34 -14.90 -11.93 -6.00
C PRO A 34 -15.98 -10.93 -6.43
N ALA A 35 -16.54 -10.15 -5.51
CA ALA A 35 -17.57 -9.17 -5.84
C ALA A 35 -17.06 -8.01 -6.73
N LEU A 36 -15.74 -7.82 -6.82
CA LEU A 36 -15.08 -6.84 -7.68
C LEU A 36 -14.87 -7.34 -9.11
N ASP A 37 -14.98 -8.66 -9.35
CA ASP A 37 -14.92 -9.21 -10.70
C ASP A 37 -16.17 -8.75 -11.49
N PRO A 38 -15.99 -8.16 -12.69
CA PRO A 38 -17.11 -7.82 -13.58
C PRO A 38 -18.04 -9.00 -13.90
N ASN A 39 -17.51 -10.22 -13.88
CA ASN A 39 -18.24 -11.46 -14.17
C ASN A 39 -18.95 -12.04 -12.93
N TYR A 40 -18.82 -11.43 -11.75
CA TYR A 40 -19.45 -11.94 -10.54
C TYR A 40 -20.98 -11.84 -10.61
N PRO A 41 -21.72 -12.88 -10.18
CA PRO A 41 -23.17 -12.93 -10.29
C PRO A 41 -23.87 -11.68 -9.75
N GLU A 42 -24.90 -11.23 -10.48
CA GLU A 42 -25.79 -10.15 -10.07
C GLU A 42 -26.39 -10.48 -8.69
N SER A 43 -26.15 -9.58 -7.72
CA SER A 43 -26.72 -9.65 -6.37
C SER A 43 -27.49 -8.36 -6.10
N CYS A 44 -28.32 -8.33 -5.05
CA CYS A 44 -28.99 -7.09 -4.64
C CYS A 44 -28.02 -5.97 -4.24
N LEU A 45 -26.76 -6.30 -3.97
CA LEU A 45 -25.69 -5.35 -3.66
C LEU A 45 -24.83 -4.99 -4.88
N ALA A 46 -25.04 -5.62 -6.05
CA ALA A 46 -24.27 -5.33 -7.26
C ALA A 46 -24.19 -3.83 -7.59
N PRO A 47 -25.26 -3.02 -7.44
CA PRO A 47 -25.18 -1.57 -7.66
C PRO A 47 -24.18 -0.84 -6.76
N LEU A 48 -23.86 -1.36 -5.57
CA LEU A 48 -22.84 -0.79 -4.69
C LEU A 48 -21.43 -1.03 -5.20
N PHE A 49 -21.23 -2.06 -6.02
CA PHE A 49 -19.93 -2.44 -6.56
C PHE A 49 -19.68 -1.91 -7.97
N THR A 50 -20.68 -1.37 -8.68
CA THR A 50 -20.53 -0.94 -10.08
C THR A 50 -19.33 -0.01 -10.31
N PHE A 51 -19.18 1.02 -9.48
CA PHE A 51 -18.05 1.95 -9.57
C PHE A 51 -16.72 1.25 -9.24
N THR A 52 -16.71 0.45 -8.18
CA THR A 52 -15.54 -0.30 -7.72
C THR A 52 -15.07 -1.33 -8.75
N ARG A 53 -15.98 -2.04 -9.43
CA ARG A 53 -15.70 -2.99 -10.52
C ARG A 53 -15.07 -2.31 -11.73
N GLN A 54 -15.59 -1.13 -12.11
CA GLN A 54 -15.02 -0.37 -13.20
C GLN A 54 -13.58 0.06 -12.88
N ARG A 55 -13.34 0.58 -11.67
CA ARG A 55 -11.99 0.94 -11.23
C ARG A 55 -11.06 -0.27 -11.09
N TRP A 56 -11.55 -1.40 -10.57
CA TRP A 56 -10.78 -2.64 -10.45
C TRP A 56 -10.30 -3.12 -11.83
N THR A 57 -11.17 -3.07 -12.84
CA THR A 57 -10.79 -3.38 -14.23
C THR A 57 -9.71 -2.43 -14.73
N LEU A 58 -9.83 -1.12 -14.47
CA LEU A 58 -8.81 -0.14 -14.85
C LEU A 58 -7.48 -0.40 -14.14
N HIS A 59 -7.50 -0.73 -12.84
CA HIS A 59 -6.32 -1.07 -12.04
C HIS A 59 -5.49 -2.18 -12.70
N HIS A 60 -6.14 -3.22 -13.22
CA HIS A 60 -5.47 -4.32 -13.93
C HIS A 60 -5.10 -4.02 -15.39
N THR A 61 -5.67 -3.00 -16.01
CA THR A 61 -5.41 -2.65 -17.42
C THR A 61 -4.15 -1.80 -17.58
N PHE A 62 -3.70 -1.15 -16.51
CA PHE A 62 -2.48 -0.35 -16.54
C PHE A 62 -1.25 -1.25 -16.56
N HIS A 63 -0.54 -1.24 -17.69
CA HIS A 63 0.75 -1.87 -17.84
C HIS A 63 1.86 -0.82 -17.75
N THR A 64 2.96 -1.19 -17.10
CA THR A 64 4.15 -0.36 -16.97
C THR A 64 4.62 0.11 -18.35
N THR A 65 4.52 1.42 -18.61
CA THR A 65 5.33 2.06 -19.64
C THR A 65 6.74 2.25 -19.10
N ASN A 66 7.74 2.24 -19.99
CA ASN A 66 9.16 2.39 -19.64
C ASN A 66 9.50 3.84 -19.22
N ASP A 67 8.67 4.42 -18.35
CA ASP A 67 8.79 5.80 -17.91
C ASP A 67 9.87 5.92 -16.84
N HIS A 68 10.89 6.71 -17.16
CA HIS A 68 12.06 6.96 -16.33
C HIS A 68 11.73 7.81 -15.09
N LYS A 69 10.47 8.24 -14.91
CA LYS A 69 10.01 9.04 -13.77
C LYS A 69 9.96 8.26 -12.44
N ALA A 70 9.86 6.94 -12.45
CA ALA A 70 9.82 6.12 -11.22
C ALA A 70 11.23 5.84 -10.64
N GLY A 71 12.11 6.84 -10.62
CA GLY A 71 13.54 6.67 -10.33
C GLY A 71 13.87 6.01 -8.99
N ILE A 72 13.03 6.20 -7.96
CA ILE A 72 13.22 5.55 -6.64
C ILE A 72 12.90 4.05 -6.68
N LEU A 73 11.86 3.64 -7.42
CA LEU A 73 11.46 2.24 -7.56
C LEU A 73 12.42 1.47 -8.48
N TRP A 74 13.04 2.16 -9.43
CA TRP A 74 14.11 1.57 -10.25
C TRP A 74 15.36 1.25 -9.43
N GLN A 75 15.77 2.18 -8.55
CA GLN A 75 16.89 1.93 -7.62
C GLN A 75 16.59 0.80 -6.65
N LEU A 76 15.35 0.69 -6.16
CA LEU A 76 14.95 -0.44 -5.31
C LEU A 76 15.03 -1.77 -6.06
N GLU A 77 14.51 -1.83 -7.29
CA GLU A 77 14.57 -3.03 -8.12
C GLU A 77 16.02 -3.50 -8.35
N ASP A 78 16.94 -2.59 -8.65
CA ASP A 78 18.36 -2.90 -8.82
C ASP A 78 18.99 -3.48 -7.54
N ARG A 79 18.67 -2.89 -6.38
CA ARG A 79 19.15 -3.38 -5.08
C ARG A 79 18.66 -4.79 -4.75
N ILE A 80 17.35 -5.04 -4.89
CA ILE A 80 16.77 -6.38 -4.62
C ILE A 80 17.37 -7.42 -5.57
N ARG A 81 17.56 -7.09 -6.86
CA ARG A 81 18.23 -7.98 -7.81
C ARG A 81 19.68 -8.27 -7.41
N SER A 82 20.38 -7.29 -6.87
CA SER A 82 21.78 -7.46 -6.44
C SER A 82 21.94 -8.31 -5.17
N GLN A 83 20.95 -8.27 -4.26
CA GLN A 83 21.00 -9.01 -3.00
C GLN A 83 20.66 -10.50 -3.17
N GLY A 84 19.90 -10.85 -4.22
CA GLY A 84 19.64 -12.24 -4.58
C GLY A 84 18.57 -12.91 -3.73
N SER A 85 17.47 -12.20 -3.46
CA SER A 85 16.32 -12.67 -2.68
C SER A 85 15.68 -13.94 -3.21
N ASP A 86 15.30 -14.85 -2.29
CA ASP A 86 14.49 -16.02 -2.60
C ASP A 86 13.07 -15.65 -3.07
N SER A 87 12.59 -14.45 -2.71
CA SER A 87 11.25 -13.94 -3.03
C SER A 87 11.26 -12.92 -4.18
N LEU A 88 12.32 -12.91 -4.99
CA LEU A 88 12.58 -11.91 -6.04
C LEU A 88 11.36 -11.67 -6.94
N ASP A 89 10.74 -12.72 -7.46
CA ASP A 89 9.63 -12.59 -8.41
C ASP A 89 8.40 -11.88 -7.79
N ILE A 90 8.09 -12.18 -6.52
CA ILE A 90 6.98 -11.57 -5.78
C ILE A 90 7.27 -10.08 -5.54
N LEU A 91 8.48 -9.76 -5.08
CA LEU A 91 8.90 -8.39 -4.80
C LEU A 91 8.91 -7.54 -6.09
N LEU A 92 9.45 -8.08 -7.18
CA LEU A 92 9.45 -7.40 -8.48
C LEU A 92 8.04 -7.18 -9.03
N ALA A 93 7.14 -8.16 -8.88
CA ALA A 93 5.75 -7.99 -9.27
C ALA A 93 5.10 -6.83 -8.51
N ARG A 94 5.33 -6.72 -7.20
CA ARG A 94 4.80 -5.61 -6.39
C ARG A 94 5.44 -4.26 -6.73
N ILE A 95 6.75 -4.21 -6.97
CA ILE A 95 7.41 -2.98 -7.44
C ILE A 95 6.83 -2.51 -8.78
N ASN A 96 6.62 -3.43 -9.72
CA ASN A 96 6.01 -3.13 -11.01
C ASN A 96 4.57 -2.62 -10.88
N SER A 97 3.77 -3.19 -9.98
CA SER A 97 2.42 -2.69 -9.71
C SER A 97 2.42 -1.25 -9.18
N LEU A 98 3.31 -0.91 -8.24
CA LEU A 98 3.48 0.46 -7.73
C LEU A 98 3.93 1.42 -8.82
N ARG A 99 4.83 0.98 -9.71
CA ARG A 99 5.32 1.76 -10.85
C ARG A 99 4.20 2.07 -11.85
N SER A 100 3.44 1.04 -12.24
CA SER A 100 2.30 1.16 -13.15
C SER A 100 1.31 2.19 -12.60
N ALA A 101 0.95 2.04 -11.33
CA ALA A 101 0.01 2.91 -10.67
C ALA A 101 0.52 4.35 -10.52
N ALA A 102 1.82 4.56 -10.24
CA ALA A 102 2.42 5.91 -10.21
C ALA A 102 2.42 6.62 -11.57
N CYS A 103 2.54 5.87 -12.68
CA CYS A 103 2.51 6.42 -14.04
C CYS A 103 1.09 6.69 -14.55
N CYS A 104 0.13 5.84 -14.19
CA CYS A 104 -1.20 5.82 -14.80
C CYS A 104 -2.30 6.47 -13.94
N SER A 105 -2.09 6.58 -12.63
CA SER A 105 -3.05 7.18 -11.70
C SER A 105 -2.30 8.13 -10.75
N PRO A 106 -2.08 9.40 -11.13
CA PRO A 106 -1.40 10.35 -10.26
C PRO A 106 -2.20 10.66 -8.98
N ASP A 107 -3.52 10.48 -9.03
CA ASP A 107 -4.46 10.73 -7.93
C ASP A 107 -5.07 9.42 -7.42
N TRP A 108 -4.28 8.61 -6.70
CA TRP A 108 -4.84 7.41 -6.03
C TRP A 108 -6.00 7.82 -5.13
N GLU A 109 -7.14 7.14 -5.30
CA GLU A 109 -8.23 7.15 -4.35
C GLU A 109 -8.00 6.07 -3.29
N GLY A 110 -8.67 6.20 -2.15
CA GLY A 110 -8.52 5.20 -1.08
C GLY A 110 -8.93 3.78 -1.49
N THR A 111 -9.79 3.62 -2.50
CA THR A 111 -10.13 2.32 -3.09
C THR A 111 -8.96 1.67 -3.82
N ASP A 112 -8.10 2.45 -4.48
CA ASP A 112 -6.93 1.91 -5.18
C ASP A 112 -5.90 1.34 -4.20
N LEU A 113 -5.80 1.92 -2.99
CA LEU A 113 -4.99 1.37 -1.89
C LEU A 113 -5.46 -0.02 -1.50
N PHE A 114 -6.78 -0.21 -1.35
CA PHE A 114 -7.34 -1.53 -1.04
C PHE A 114 -7.12 -2.51 -2.18
N PHE A 115 -7.21 -2.07 -3.44
CA PHE A 115 -6.97 -2.95 -4.57
C PHE A 115 -5.55 -3.48 -4.61
N TRP A 116 -4.57 -2.59 -4.43
CA TRP A 116 -3.18 -2.98 -4.33
C TRP A 116 -2.96 -3.96 -3.18
N LEU A 117 -3.55 -3.69 -2.01
CA LEU A 117 -3.46 -4.59 -0.85
C LEU A 117 -4.13 -5.94 -1.11
N PHE A 118 -5.27 -5.99 -1.81
CA PHE A 118 -5.98 -7.21 -2.17
C PHE A 118 -5.20 -8.12 -3.10
N GLU A 119 -4.39 -7.54 -4.00
CA GLU A 119 -3.45 -8.29 -4.82
C GLU A 119 -2.27 -8.83 -4.00
N CYS A 120 -1.92 -8.20 -2.89
CA CYS A 120 -0.80 -8.60 -2.04
C CYS A 120 -1.13 -9.70 -1.03
N ILE A 121 -2.42 -10.00 -0.80
CA ILE A 121 -2.86 -10.84 0.32
C ILE A 121 -2.24 -12.23 0.31
N ASP A 122 -2.13 -12.85 -0.87
CA ASP A 122 -1.83 -14.27 -1.00
C ASP A 122 -0.32 -14.57 -1.07
N ASP A 123 0.50 -13.62 -1.55
CA ASP A 123 1.92 -13.83 -1.86
C ASP A 123 2.88 -12.87 -1.12
N PHE A 124 2.54 -11.57 -1.08
CA PHE A 124 3.42 -10.52 -0.56
C PHE A 124 3.22 -10.24 0.93
N LEU A 125 1.98 -10.13 1.41
CA LEU A 125 1.70 -9.90 2.83
C LEU A 125 2.25 -11.01 3.75
N PRO A 126 2.31 -12.29 3.34
CA PRO A 126 3.05 -13.32 4.09
C PRO A 126 4.53 -12.97 4.32
N LEU A 127 5.22 -12.37 3.35
CA LEU A 127 6.62 -11.92 3.51
C LEU A 127 6.73 -10.79 4.54
N VAL A 128 5.78 -9.85 4.49
CA VAL A 128 5.70 -8.76 5.47
C VAL A 128 5.47 -9.31 6.88
N LYS A 129 4.56 -10.27 7.06
CA LYS A 129 4.37 -10.97 8.34
C LYS A 129 5.62 -11.72 8.79
N ALA A 130 6.36 -12.31 7.87
CA ALA A 130 7.63 -12.99 8.14
C ALA A 130 8.79 -12.03 8.45
N ARG A 131 8.55 -10.71 8.50
CA ARG A 131 9.55 -9.66 8.74
C ARG A 131 10.68 -9.62 7.71
N ASP A 132 10.36 -10.01 6.48
CA ASP A 132 11.27 -9.93 5.35
C ASP A 132 11.64 -8.47 5.05
N GLN A 133 12.93 -8.14 5.15
CA GLN A 133 13.38 -6.74 5.11
C GLN A 133 13.08 -6.06 3.77
N GLU A 134 13.24 -6.79 2.66
CA GLU A 134 12.96 -6.28 1.32
C GLU A 134 11.45 -6.03 1.12
N ALA A 135 10.59 -6.92 1.64
CA ALA A 135 9.15 -6.73 1.63
C ALA A 135 8.73 -5.50 2.45
N TRP A 136 9.37 -5.26 3.59
CA TRP A 136 9.13 -4.05 4.39
C TRP A 136 9.57 -2.78 3.65
N VAL A 137 10.66 -2.82 2.88
CA VAL A 137 11.06 -1.70 2.01
C VAL A 137 10.01 -1.47 0.92
N VAL A 138 9.52 -2.52 0.23
CA VAL A 138 8.44 -2.38 -0.76
C VAL A 138 7.17 -1.79 -0.12
N MET A 139 6.82 -2.23 1.09
CA MET A 139 5.69 -1.66 1.84
C MET A 139 5.91 -0.17 2.18
N ALA A 140 7.15 0.24 2.46
CA ALA A 140 7.47 1.66 2.65
C ALA A 140 7.14 2.47 1.40
N HIS A 141 7.44 1.95 0.20
CA HIS A 141 7.08 2.63 -1.05
C HIS A 141 5.56 2.71 -1.26
N PHE A 142 4.80 1.72 -0.79
CA PHE A 142 3.34 1.82 -0.75
C PHE A 142 2.85 2.93 0.19
N CYS A 143 3.52 3.19 1.32
CA CYS A 143 3.18 4.33 2.20
C CYS A 143 3.22 5.67 1.45
N LEU A 144 4.11 5.84 0.46
CA LEU A 144 4.15 7.06 -0.35
C LEU A 144 2.90 7.20 -1.25
N MET A 145 2.40 6.09 -1.80
CA MET A 145 1.13 6.12 -2.56
C MET A 145 -0.03 6.44 -1.63
N MET A 146 -0.04 5.82 -0.44
CA MET A 146 -1.04 6.15 0.58
C MET A 146 -0.96 7.62 1.01
N LYS A 147 0.24 8.20 1.16
CA LYS A 147 0.42 9.63 1.47
C LYS A 147 -0.25 10.53 0.44
N LYS A 148 -0.09 10.20 -0.85
CA LYS A 148 -0.73 10.92 -1.96
C LYS A 148 -2.26 10.80 -1.92
N ALA A 149 -2.77 9.66 -1.47
CA ALA A 149 -4.19 9.38 -1.31
C ALA A 149 -4.82 9.95 0.00
N GLU A 150 -4.05 10.56 0.91
CA GLU A 150 -4.54 11.14 2.19
C GLU A 150 -5.46 12.38 2.02
N THR A 151 -6.03 12.61 0.83
CA THR A 151 -7.10 13.60 0.62
C THR A 151 -8.39 13.22 1.35
N GLN A 152 -8.57 11.93 1.68
CA GLN A 152 -9.75 11.41 2.36
C GLN A 152 -9.59 11.46 3.88
N TRP A 153 -10.64 11.89 4.59
CA TRP A 153 -10.59 12.11 6.04
C TRP A 153 -10.21 10.86 6.85
N TRP A 154 -10.59 9.68 6.38
CA TRP A 154 -10.34 8.41 7.08
C TRP A 154 -8.92 7.85 6.87
N LEU A 155 -8.21 8.33 5.85
CA LEU A 155 -6.82 7.98 5.53
C LEU A 155 -5.81 8.87 6.25
N LYS A 156 -6.24 10.02 6.76
CA LYS A 156 -5.34 11.03 7.33
C LYS A 156 -4.48 10.47 8.47
N GLY A 157 -3.16 10.51 8.29
CA GLY A 157 -2.17 10.08 9.29
C GLY A 157 -1.84 8.59 9.25
N TRP A 158 -2.51 7.80 8.40
CA TRP A 158 -2.22 6.37 8.24
C TRP A 158 -0.85 6.15 7.64
N SER A 159 -0.44 6.95 6.66
CA SER A 159 0.88 6.77 6.04
C SER A 159 2.01 7.04 7.01
N ASP A 160 1.88 8.07 7.84
CA ASP A 160 2.93 8.44 8.80
C ASP A 160 3.01 7.41 9.93
N CYS A 161 1.87 6.86 10.35
CA CYS A 161 1.80 5.77 11.32
C CYS A 161 2.44 4.49 10.77
N MET A 162 2.06 4.10 9.55
CA MET A 162 2.59 2.89 8.90
C MET A 162 4.08 3.02 8.62
N MET A 163 4.54 4.16 8.11
CA MET A 163 5.97 4.43 7.89
C MET A 163 6.77 4.36 9.18
N ARG A 164 6.27 4.92 10.30
CA ARG A 164 6.95 4.83 11.60
C ARG A 164 7.15 3.38 12.03
N LYS A 165 6.11 2.56 11.93
CA LYS A 165 6.18 1.14 12.28
C LYS A 165 7.14 0.39 11.37
N ILE A 166 7.13 0.70 10.07
CA ILE A 166 8.07 0.13 9.10
C ILE A 166 9.51 0.46 9.46
N TYR A 167 9.79 1.74 9.69
CA TYR A 167 11.12 2.21 10.04
C TYR A 167 11.68 1.54 11.30
N GLN A 168 10.83 1.28 12.31
CA GLN A 168 11.22 0.61 13.55
C GLN A 168 11.65 -0.86 13.34
N GLN A 169 11.12 -1.53 12.33
CA GLN A 169 11.39 -2.96 12.06
C GLN A 169 12.48 -3.20 11.02
N LEU A 170 12.81 -2.18 10.23
CA LEU A 170 13.93 -2.23 9.30
C LEU A 170 15.27 -2.22 10.05
N ASP A 171 16.19 -3.05 9.59
CA ASP A 171 17.60 -2.99 9.97
C ASP A 171 18.32 -1.75 9.39
N GLU A 172 19.58 -1.56 9.78
CA GLU A 172 20.37 -0.39 9.34
C GLU A 172 20.60 -0.35 7.83
N GLU A 173 20.80 -1.51 7.19
CA GLU A 173 21.05 -1.60 5.76
C GLU A 173 19.81 -1.15 4.98
N HIS A 174 18.65 -1.71 5.28
CA HIS A 174 17.40 -1.43 4.56
C HIS A 174 16.81 -0.06 4.92
N ARG A 175 17.09 0.48 6.11
CA ARG A 175 16.83 1.91 6.41
C ARG A 175 17.53 2.83 5.42
N SER A 176 18.75 2.50 4.99
CA SER A 176 19.47 3.29 3.99
C SER A 176 18.81 3.24 2.60
N TRP A 177 17.96 2.25 2.32
CA TRP A 177 17.24 2.11 1.05
C TRP A 177 16.06 3.07 0.93
N ILE A 178 15.46 3.44 2.07
CA ILE A 178 14.27 4.29 2.10
C ILE A 178 14.57 5.76 2.40
N LEU A 179 15.83 6.18 2.52
CA LEU A 179 16.18 7.57 2.84
C LEU A 179 15.58 8.57 1.86
N ARG A 180 15.74 8.33 0.55
CA ARG A 180 15.18 9.19 -0.50
C ARG A 180 13.64 9.16 -0.51
N LEU A 181 13.06 8.01 -0.18
CA LEU A 181 11.61 7.85 -0.05
C LEU A 181 11.05 8.68 1.11
N ILE A 182 11.75 8.69 2.25
CA ILE A 182 11.41 9.50 3.42
C ILE A 182 11.43 11.00 3.07
N GLU A 183 12.46 11.44 2.35
CA GLU A 183 12.56 12.81 1.84
C GLU A 183 11.38 13.16 0.90
N GLU A 184 11.06 12.30 -0.07
CA GLU A 184 9.94 12.51 -1.00
C GLU A 184 8.57 12.51 -0.29
N MET A 185 8.42 11.69 0.74
CA MET A 185 7.22 11.64 1.58
C MET A 185 7.08 12.87 2.50
N GLY A 186 8.17 13.61 2.73
CA GLY A 186 8.23 14.68 3.73
C GLY A 186 8.04 14.17 5.16
N TRP A 187 8.33 12.89 5.40
CA TRP A 187 8.25 12.28 6.73
C TRP A 187 9.57 12.48 7.47
N ILE A 188 9.50 12.66 8.79
CA ILE A 188 10.70 12.78 9.63
C ILE A 188 10.63 11.68 10.68
N PRO A 189 11.65 10.80 10.77
CA PRO A 189 11.75 9.87 11.88
C PRO A 189 11.75 10.67 13.18
N SER A 190 10.68 10.56 13.95
CA SER A 190 10.66 11.15 15.29
C SER A 190 11.66 10.35 16.13
N GLY A 191 12.72 11.02 16.60
CA GLY A 191 13.61 10.43 17.59
C GLY A 191 12.78 10.00 18.80
N GLU A 192 13.07 8.79 19.29
CA GLU A 192 12.44 8.17 20.45
C GLU A 192 12.33 9.09 21.67
#